data_AF-A0AAW8BU73-F1
#
_entry.id   AF-A0AAW8BU73-F1
#
_cell.length_a   1.000
_cell.length_b   1.000
_cell.length_c   1.000
_cell.angle_alpha   90.00
_cell.angle_beta   90.00
_cell.angle_gamma   90.00
#
_symmetry.space_group_name_H-M   'P 1'
#
loop_
_entity.id
_entity.type
_entity.pdbx_description
1 polymer ?
#
loop_
_entity_poly.entity_id
_entity_poly.type
_entity_poly.pdbx_seq_one_letter_code
_entity_poly.pdbx_strand_id
1 'polypeptide(L)'
;MSGEIRRIADAGFVVEVRDESDNLLWTCGGATMWRPAVKILLRQGNTTGSDPTESRNVSFSCLGRSALRVGDACVHLSPRQAEILALLTLRPDGYTPAELSLELYGDRPVSMSTLKAEMSRLRRMIGGGIAAHRYMLTREVCCDAVGVLELLRSGDIVAATERYRGPLLPKSDAPGIIDWRNRLEVAVREAALQTDDPAAAITLGERIDNDPELHEHALKRLRPGDRRRPLIAGRLHVSRRSWQ
;
A
#
# COMPACT_ATOMS: atom_id res chain seq x y z
N MET A 1 -14.25 26.49 10.98
CA MET A 1 -12.87 25.97 10.83
C MET A 1 -12.77 24.53 10.28
N SER A 2 -13.83 23.72 10.15
CA SER A 2 -13.65 22.30 9.76
C SER A 2 -13.64 21.99 8.25
N GLY A 3 -14.20 22.87 7.40
CA GLY A 3 -14.30 22.63 5.95
C GLY A 3 -13.08 23.06 5.13
N GLU A 4 -12.32 24.03 5.62
CA GLU A 4 -11.15 24.58 4.94
C GLU A 4 -9.91 23.71 5.17
N ILE A 5 -9.74 23.19 6.39
CA ILE A 5 -8.66 22.26 6.77
C ILE A 5 -8.75 20.94 5.98
N ARG A 6 -9.96 20.45 5.72
CA ARG A 6 -10.15 19.22 4.92
C ARG A 6 -9.76 19.42 3.45
N ARG A 7 -10.04 20.60 2.89
CA ARG A 7 -9.66 20.96 1.52
C ARG A 7 -8.13 21.10 1.34
N ILE A 8 -7.44 21.56 2.38
CA ILE A 8 -5.97 21.69 2.41
C ILE A 8 -5.29 20.32 2.56
N ALA A 9 -5.88 19.42 3.36
CA ALA A 9 -5.39 18.05 3.55
C ALA A 9 -5.53 17.19 2.27
N ASP A 10 -6.66 17.31 1.57
CA ASP A 10 -6.88 16.62 0.28
C ASP A 10 -5.99 17.16 -0.85
N ALA A 11 -5.42 18.36 -0.68
CA ALA A 11 -4.48 19.00 -1.61
C ALA A 11 -2.99 18.70 -1.30
N GLY A 12 -2.69 17.85 -0.30
CA GLY A 12 -1.32 17.39 -0.02
C GLY A 12 -0.48 18.34 0.83
N PHE A 13 -1.07 19.36 1.47
CA PHE A 13 -0.35 20.25 2.39
C PHE A 13 -0.41 19.72 3.83
N VAL A 14 0.69 19.93 4.57
CA VAL A 14 0.79 19.61 6.00
C VAL A 14 0.15 20.72 6.80
N VAL A 15 -0.85 20.39 7.62
CA VAL A 15 -1.38 21.31 8.62
C VAL A 15 -1.05 20.76 10.00
N GLU A 16 -0.27 21.53 10.75
CA GLU A 16 0.00 21.27 12.16
C GLU A 16 -1.05 21.98 13.00
N VAL A 17 -1.82 21.23 13.80
CA VAL A 17 -2.77 21.81 14.75
C VAL A 17 -2.22 21.63 16.15
N ARG A 18 -1.96 22.76 16.82
CA ARG A 18 -1.45 22.82 18.20
C ARG A 18 -2.51 23.38 19.15
N ASP A 19 -2.42 23.02 20.42
CA ASP A 19 -3.22 23.67 21.47
C ASP A 19 -2.62 25.03 21.88
N GLU A 20 -3.27 25.73 22.81
CA GLU A 20 -2.82 27.01 23.35
C GLU A 20 -1.51 26.91 24.16
N SER A 21 -1.07 25.69 24.50
CA SER A 21 0.19 25.37 25.17
C SER A 21 1.27 24.88 24.19
N ASP A 22 1.05 25.06 22.88
CA ASP A 22 1.93 24.67 21.79
C ASP A 22 2.13 23.14 21.64
N ASN A 23 1.28 22.31 22.27
CA ASN A 23 1.31 20.86 22.12
C ASN A 23 0.66 20.42 20.81
N LEU A 24 1.31 19.50 20.10
CA LEU A 24 0.82 18.93 18.85
C LEU A 24 -0.40 18.03 19.09
N LEU A 25 -1.57 18.46 18.62
CA LEU A 25 -2.83 17.70 18.74
C LEU A 25 -3.05 16.74 17.56
N TRP A 26 -2.66 17.14 16.33
CA TRP A 26 -2.85 16.34 15.11
C TRP A 26 -1.96 16.82 13.94
N THR A 27 -1.52 15.87 13.09
CA THR A 27 -0.94 16.15 11.77
C THR A 27 -1.72 15.41 10.70
N CYS A 28 -2.33 16.13 9.76
CA CYS A 28 -2.78 15.54 8.51
C CYS A 28 -1.65 15.69 7.47
N GLY A 29 -1.03 14.56 7.14
CA GLY A 29 0.01 14.45 6.12
C GLY A 29 0.11 12.98 5.71
N GLY A 30 0.12 12.71 4.41
CA GLY A 30 0.21 11.34 3.88
C GLY A 30 1.44 10.57 4.39
N ALA A 31 1.48 9.27 4.07
CA ALA A 31 2.42 8.25 4.58
C ALA A 31 3.90 8.67 4.64
N THR A 32 4.34 9.62 3.80
CA THR A 32 5.68 10.20 3.75
C THR A 32 6.14 10.89 5.06
N MET A 33 5.24 11.18 6.01
CA MET A 33 5.60 11.91 7.25
C MET A 33 5.48 11.13 8.57
N TRP A 34 5.27 9.81 8.53
CA TRP A 34 5.33 8.97 9.74
C TRP A 34 6.73 8.99 10.40
N ARG A 35 7.80 9.02 9.60
CA ARG A 35 9.19 8.88 10.08
C ARG A 35 9.71 10.09 10.91
N PRO A 36 9.37 11.36 10.59
CA PRO A 36 9.70 12.49 11.45
C PRO A 36 8.75 12.64 12.66
N ALA A 37 7.45 12.45 12.49
CA ALA A 37 6.45 12.73 13.53
C ALA A 37 6.54 11.75 14.72
N VAL A 38 6.78 10.46 14.45
CA VAL A 38 6.97 9.46 15.52
C VAL A 38 8.26 9.69 16.30
N LYS A 39 9.32 10.20 15.65
CA LYS A 39 10.58 10.53 16.31
C LYS A 39 10.44 11.70 17.30
N ILE A 40 9.49 12.60 17.06
CA ILE A 40 9.17 13.73 17.94
C ILE A 40 8.28 13.27 19.11
N LEU A 41 7.26 12.45 18.85
CA LEU A 41 6.38 11.87 19.89
C LEU A 41 7.12 10.94 20.86
N LEU A 42 8.09 10.15 20.40
CA LEU A 42 8.90 9.27 21.27
C LEU A 42 9.92 10.02 22.13
N ARG A 43 10.14 11.32 21.91
CA ARG A 43 11.03 12.14 22.73
C ARG A 43 10.36 12.69 24.00
N GLN A 44 9.04 12.55 24.11
CA GLN A 44 8.25 12.99 25.26
C GLN A 44 7.39 11.84 25.80
N GLY A 45 8.02 10.86 26.45
CA GLY A 45 7.27 9.77 27.09
C GLY A 45 8.18 8.80 27.85
N ASN A 46 8.15 8.91 29.17
CA ASN A 46 8.87 8.16 30.19
C ASN A 46 9.06 6.65 29.88
N THR A 47 10.31 6.20 29.86
CA THR A 47 10.72 4.80 29.81
C THR A 47 10.29 4.06 31.07
N THR A 48 9.36 3.11 30.94
CA THR A 48 9.23 2.01 31.89
C THR A 48 9.06 0.70 31.11
N GLY A 49 10.15 -0.07 31.02
CA GLY A 49 10.16 -1.49 30.61
C GLY A 49 9.79 -1.82 29.16
N SER A 50 10.67 -1.53 28.20
CA SER A 50 10.52 -2.02 26.82
C SER A 50 10.90 -3.50 26.72
N ASP A 51 9.91 -4.35 26.40
CA ASP A 51 10.10 -5.75 26.04
C ASP A 51 10.90 -5.83 24.70
N PRO A 52 11.97 -6.65 24.57
CA PRO A 52 12.81 -6.73 23.37
C PRO A 52 12.09 -7.07 22.05
N THR A 53 10.80 -7.39 22.12
CA THR A 53 9.92 -7.66 20.98
C THR A 53 9.49 -6.39 20.21
N GLU A 54 9.51 -5.20 20.84
CA GLU A 54 9.03 -3.96 20.22
C GLU A 54 9.94 -3.43 19.10
N SER A 55 11.25 -3.71 19.13
CA SER A 55 12.22 -3.12 18.20
C SER A 55 12.43 -3.89 16.89
N ARG A 56 11.71 -5.00 16.63
CA ARG A 56 11.92 -5.78 15.41
C ARG A 56 11.26 -5.11 14.21
N ASN A 57 12.02 -4.85 13.15
CA ASN A 57 11.49 -4.35 11.88
C ASN A 57 10.48 -5.33 11.30
N VAL A 58 9.33 -4.83 10.84
CA VAL A 58 8.29 -5.64 10.20
C VAL A 58 8.21 -5.24 8.73
N SER A 59 8.44 -6.19 7.83
CA SER A 59 8.31 -5.97 6.38
C SER A 59 7.28 -6.91 5.79
N PHE A 60 6.36 -6.36 5.01
CA PHE A 60 5.27 -7.08 4.38
C PHE A 60 5.31 -6.87 2.86
N SER A 61 5.38 -7.97 2.12
CA SER A 61 5.20 -7.97 0.67
C SER A 61 3.81 -8.48 0.36
N CYS A 62 3.06 -7.76 -0.47
CA CYS A 62 1.70 -8.12 -0.88
C CYS A 62 1.43 -7.90 -2.38
N LEU A 63 2.41 -7.38 -3.14
CA LEU A 63 2.33 -7.27 -4.60
C LEU A 63 2.82 -8.55 -5.28
N GLY A 64 1.90 -9.30 -5.88
CA GLY A 64 2.16 -10.62 -6.45
C GLY A 64 2.14 -11.72 -5.39
N ARG A 65 3.26 -11.98 -4.72
CA ARG A 65 3.35 -13.02 -3.67
C ARG A 65 3.35 -12.41 -2.28
N SER A 66 2.55 -12.96 -1.37
CA SER A 66 2.51 -12.53 0.01
C SER A 66 3.66 -13.11 0.83
N ALA A 67 4.32 -12.26 1.62
CA ALA A 67 5.35 -12.67 2.57
C ALA A 67 5.43 -11.67 3.73
N LEU A 68 5.64 -12.17 4.95
CA LEU A 68 5.89 -11.35 6.14
C LEU A 68 7.24 -11.71 6.74
N ARG A 69 8.03 -10.70 7.08
CA ARG A 69 9.24 -10.85 7.90
C ARG A 69 9.14 -9.99 9.15
N VAL A 70 9.56 -10.56 10.28
CA VAL A 70 9.62 -9.90 11.58
C VAL A 70 11.05 -10.07 12.11
N GLY A 71 11.84 -9.01 12.07
CA GLY A 71 13.30 -9.11 12.14
C GLY A 71 13.82 -9.97 10.99
N ASP A 72 14.61 -10.99 11.31
CA ASP A 72 15.16 -11.91 10.30
C ASP A 72 14.28 -13.12 10.00
N ALA A 73 13.21 -13.34 10.77
CA ALA A 73 12.34 -14.50 10.64
C ALA A 73 11.26 -14.27 9.56
N CYS A 74 11.11 -15.24 8.65
CA CYS A 74 9.94 -15.33 7.78
C CYS A 74 8.77 -15.94 8.55
N VAL A 75 7.62 -15.27 8.53
CA VAL A 75 6.43 -15.67 9.27
C VAL A 75 5.34 -16.08 8.30
N HIS A 76 4.74 -17.24 8.53
CA HIS A 76 3.66 -17.75 7.69
C HIS A 76 2.37 -16.97 7.92
N LEU A 77 1.78 -16.44 6.84
CA LEU A 77 0.48 -15.78 6.86
C LEU A 77 -0.58 -16.71 6.27
N SER A 78 -1.72 -16.84 6.95
CA SER A 78 -2.93 -17.32 6.27
C SER A 78 -3.38 -16.28 5.23
N PRO A 79 -4.15 -16.67 4.19
CA PRO A 79 -4.71 -15.71 3.25
C PRO A 79 -5.46 -14.57 3.95
N ARG A 80 -6.31 -14.91 4.93
CA ARG A 80 -7.08 -13.93 5.70
C ARG A 80 -6.20 -12.95 6.49
N GLN A 81 -5.08 -13.42 7.04
CA GLN A 81 -4.15 -12.57 7.79
C GLN A 81 -3.40 -11.61 6.86
N ALA A 82 -3.03 -12.07 5.66
CA ALA A 82 -2.43 -11.21 4.65
C ALA A 82 -3.40 -10.11 4.21
N GLU A 83 -4.68 -10.44 4.03
CA GLU A 83 -5.73 -9.46 3.68
C GLU A 83 -5.92 -8.42 4.79
N ILE A 84 -6.05 -8.85 6.06
CA ILE A 84 -6.17 -7.94 7.20
C ILE A 84 -4.96 -7.02 7.25
N LEU A 85 -3.74 -7.57 7.21
CA LEU A 85 -2.53 -6.77 7.29
C LEU A 85 -2.44 -5.76 6.13
N ALA A 86 -2.77 -6.18 4.90
CA ALA A 86 -2.80 -5.29 3.74
C ALA A 86 -3.76 -4.12 3.95
N LEU A 87 -5.02 -4.38 4.34
CA LEU A 87 -6.00 -3.33 4.61
C LEU A 87 -5.50 -2.34 5.67
N LEU A 88 -4.96 -2.85 6.78
CA LEU A 88 -4.43 -2.00 7.85
C LEU A 88 -3.22 -1.16 7.41
N THR A 89 -2.33 -1.71 6.56
CA THR A 89 -1.19 -0.95 6.02
C THR A 89 -1.61 0.12 5.01
N LEU A 90 -2.63 -0.16 4.20
CA LEU A 90 -3.09 0.74 3.13
C LEU A 90 -4.01 1.85 3.65
N ARG A 91 -4.64 1.65 4.82
CA ARG A 91 -5.45 2.66 5.49
C ARG A 91 -4.91 2.95 6.90
N PRO A 92 -3.95 3.89 7.04
CA PRO A 92 -3.28 4.17 8.31
C PRO A 92 -4.22 4.70 9.38
N ASP A 93 -5.34 5.31 9.02
CA ASP A 93 -6.39 5.74 9.97
C ASP A 93 -7.14 4.56 10.60
N GLY A 94 -6.94 3.34 10.10
CA GLY A 94 -7.53 2.11 10.63
C GLY A 94 -9.01 1.93 10.34
N TYR A 95 -9.59 0.87 10.90
CA TYR A 95 -10.96 0.44 10.66
C TYR A 95 -11.73 0.26 11.96
N THR A 96 -13.01 0.64 11.96
CA THR A 96 -13.91 0.09 12.98
C THR A 96 -14.07 -1.43 12.77
N PRO A 97 -14.43 -2.21 13.80
CA PRO A 97 -14.64 -3.64 13.63
C PRO A 97 -15.68 -3.99 12.56
N ALA A 98 -16.74 -3.18 12.44
CA ALA A 98 -17.79 -3.36 11.44
C ALA A 98 -17.29 -3.07 10.02
N GLU A 99 -16.56 -1.96 9.83
CA GLU A 99 -15.94 -1.63 8.54
C GLU A 99 -14.98 -2.72 8.09
N LEU A 100 -14.07 -3.16 8.96
CA LEU A 100 -13.11 -4.21 8.59
C LEU A 100 -13.81 -5.52 8.23
N SER A 101 -14.90 -5.85 8.93
CA SER A 101 -15.71 -7.03 8.60
C SER A 101 -16.30 -6.92 7.19
N LEU A 102 -16.86 -5.76 6.83
CA LEU A 102 -17.43 -5.54 5.50
C LEU A 102 -16.35 -5.65 4.40
N GLU A 103 -15.18 -5.08 4.64
CA GLU A 103 -14.05 -5.08 3.69
C GLU A 103 -13.48 -6.49 3.47
N LEU A 104 -13.56 -7.36 4.48
CA LEU A 104 -13.06 -8.74 4.42
C LEU A 104 -14.09 -9.72 3.87
N TYR A 105 -15.35 -9.56 4.27
CA TYR A 105 -16.38 -10.57 4.09
C TYR A 105 -17.53 -10.13 3.18
N GLY A 106 -17.69 -8.83 2.93
CA GLY A 106 -18.88 -8.29 2.27
C GLY A 106 -20.12 -8.57 3.11
N ASP A 107 -21.21 -8.93 2.44
CA ASP A 107 -22.49 -9.29 3.08
C ASP A 107 -22.50 -10.70 3.70
N ARG A 108 -21.38 -11.43 3.63
CA ARG A 108 -21.32 -12.79 4.21
C ARG A 108 -21.42 -12.70 5.74
N PRO A 109 -22.32 -13.48 6.37
CA PRO A 109 -22.51 -13.45 7.81
C PRO A 109 -21.34 -14.13 8.53
N VAL A 110 -20.37 -13.36 8.98
CA VAL A 110 -19.22 -13.83 9.78
C VAL A 110 -19.30 -13.27 11.19
N SER A 111 -19.11 -14.12 12.19
CA SER A 111 -19.17 -13.70 13.59
C SER A 111 -18.04 -12.74 13.95
N MET A 112 -18.36 -11.76 14.80
CA MET A 112 -17.35 -10.83 15.34
C MET A 112 -16.28 -11.50 16.20
N SER A 113 -16.59 -12.68 16.77
CA SER A 113 -15.59 -13.49 17.47
C SER A 113 -14.50 -14.01 16.53
N THR A 114 -14.85 -14.40 15.30
CA THR A 114 -13.89 -14.84 14.28
C THR A 114 -12.93 -13.73 13.91
N LEU A 115 -13.44 -12.52 13.65
CA LEU A 115 -12.61 -11.36 13.36
C LEU A 115 -11.67 -11.03 14.53
N LYS A 116 -12.19 -10.99 15.76
CA LYS A 116 -11.37 -10.76 16.96
C LYS A 116 -10.27 -11.82 17.13
N ALA A 117 -10.55 -13.08 16.80
CA ALA A 117 -9.57 -14.16 16.86
C ALA A 117 -8.45 -14.02 15.80
N GLU A 118 -8.78 -13.60 14.57
CA GLU A 118 -7.77 -13.26 13.56
C GLU A 118 -6.93 -12.05 13.99
N MET A 119 -7.56 -10.99 14.49
CA MET A 119 -6.87 -9.80 14.99
C MET A 119 -5.91 -10.12 16.15
N SER A 120 -6.33 -10.97 17.09
CA SER A 120 -5.48 -11.44 18.20
C SER A 120 -4.28 -12.24 17.71
N ARG A 121 -4.47 -13.11 16.71
CA ARG A 121 -3.36 -13.86 16.09
C ARG A 121 -2.40 -12.93 15.35
N LEU A 122 -2.92 -12.00 14.55
CA LEU A 122 -2.09 -11.04 13.83
C LEU A 122 -1.29 -10.15 14.78
N ARG A 123 -1.92 -9.64 15.85
CA ARG A 123 -1.24 -8.84 16.89
C ARG A 123 -0.06 -9.59 17.49
N ARG A 124 -0.23 -10.86 17.86
CA ARG A 124 0.90 -11.68 18.37
C ARG A 124 1.98 -11.89 17.31
N MET A 125 1.58 -12.10 16.07
CA MET A 125 2.48 -12.38 14.95
C MET A 125 3.44 -11.23 14.65
N ILE A 126 2.96 -9.99 14.66
CA ILE A 126 3.77 -8.80 14.39
C ILE A 126 4.35 -8.16 15.66
N GLY A 127 4.27 -8.86 16.80
CA GLY A 127 4.82 -8.40 18.08
C GLY A 127 4.10 -7.20 18.68
N GLY A 128 2.76 -7.15 18.60
CA GLY A 128 1.92 -6.09 19.16
C GLY A 128 1.44 -5.09 18.11
N GLY A 129 1.29 -3.83 18.50
CA GLY A 129 1.16 -2.73 17.55
C GLY A 129 -0.18 -2.64 16.80
N ILE A 130 -1.29 -3.13 17.38
CA ILE A 130 -2.63 -2.94 16.82
C ILE A 130 -3.60 -2.45 17.89
N ALA A 131 -4.16 -1.25 17.68
CA ALA A 131 -5.13 -0.64 18.60
C ALA A 131 -6.40 -1.48 18.78
N ALA A 132 -7.01 -1.41 19.96
CA ALA A 132 -8.09 -2.30 20.37
C ALA A 132 -9.48 -1.86 19.89
N HIS A 133 -9.76 -0.54 19.90
CA HIS A 133 -11.09 0.01 19.58
C HIS A 133 -11.27 0.31 18.09
N ARG A 134 -10.19 0.76 17.45
CA ARG A 134 -10.08 0.92 16.00
C ARG A 134 -8.91 0.08 15.57
N TYR A 135 -9.14 -0.89 14.68
CA TYR A 135 -8.10 -1.75 14.16
C TYR A 135 -7.18 -0.92 13.28
N MET A 136 -6.05 -0.52 13.85
CA MET A 136 -5.07 0.39 13.28
C MET A 136 -3.68 -0.06 13.70
N LEU A 137 -2.72 0.00 12.81
CA LEU A 137 -1.32 -0.25 13.15
C LEU A 137 -0.80 0.93 13.99
N THR A 138 -0.26 0.63 15.17
CA THR A 138 0.40 1.60 16.05
C THR A 138 1.92 1.46 16.01
N ARG A 139 2.42 0.65 15.08
CA ARG A 139 3.85 0.47 14.78
C ARG A 139 4.04 0.52 13.27
N GLU A 140 5.26 0.83 12.85
CA GLU A 140 5.61 0.81 11.43
C GLU A 140 5.63 -0.63 10.90
N VAL A 141 4.99 -0.82 9.73
CA VAL A 141 5.07 -2.03 8.92
C VAL A 141 5.44 -1.60 7.52
N CYS A 142 6.67 -1.89 7.09
CA CYS A 142 7.15 -1.56 5.75
C CYS A 142 6.42 -2.43 4.72
N CYS A 143 5.45 -1.84 4.02
CA CYS A 143 4.61 -2.52 3.02
C CYS A 143 5.00 -2.12 1.60
N ASP A 144 5.20 -3.07 0.71
CA ASP A 144 5.59 -2.78 -0.68
C ASP A 144 4.51 -2.03 -1.47
N ALA A 145 3.23 -2.32 -1.26
CA ALA A 145 2.12 -1.58 -1.84
C ALA A 145 2.08 -0.12 -1.37
N VAL A 146 2.35 0.13 -0.08
CA VAL A 146 2.47 1.50 0.45
C VAL A 146 3.66 2.22 -0.21
N GLY A 147 4.79 1.54 -0.36
CA GLY A 147 5.96 2.10 -1.05
C GLY A 147 5.68 2.48 -2.51
N VAL A 148 4.89 1.70 -3.25
CA VAL A 148 4.45 2.09 -4.61
C VAL A 148 3.62 3.37 -4.56
N LEU A 149 2.63 3.46 -3.65
CA LEU A 149 1.80 4.65 -3.51
C LEU A 149 2.63 5.90 -3.13
N GLU A 150 3.65 5.75 -2.29
CA GLU A 150 4.57 6.83 -1.94
C GLU A 150 5.39 7.31 -3.13
N LEU A 151 5.94 6.40 -3.94
CA LEU A 151 6.68 6.74 -5.16
C LEU A 151 5.80 7.45 -6.20
N LEU A 152 4.55 7.00 -6.35
CA LEU A 152 3.57 7.68 -7.20
C LEU A 152 3.29 9.10 -6.70
N ARG A 153 3.09 9.29 -5.38
CA ARG A 153 2.87 10.62 -4.79
C ARG A 153 4.06 11.55 -4.95
N SER A 154 5.29 11.03 -4.89
CA SER A 154 6.51 11.82 -5.09
C SER A 154 6.86 12.03 -6.57
N GLY A 155 6.10 11.45 -7.50
CA GLY A 155 6.33 11.55 -8.94
C GLY A 155 7.46 10.66 -9.49
N ASP A 156 8.01 9.74 -8.69
CA ASP A 156 9.04 8.80 -9.15
C ASP A 156 8.38 7.58 -9.82
N ILE A 157 7.87 7.81 -11.04
CA ILE A 157 7.04 6.84 -11.75
C ILE A 157 7.85 5.61 -12.17
N VAL A 158 9.10 5.79 -12.59
CA VAL A 158 9.96 4.67 -12.99
C VAL A 158 10.18 3.74 -11.80
N ALA A 159 10.59 4.27 -10.64
CA ALA A 159 10.75 3.46 -9.44
C ALA A 159 9.43 2.82 -8.99
N ALA A 160 8.29 3.52 -9.12
CA ALA A 160 6.97 2.96 -8.79
C ALA A 160 6.66 1.71 -9.65
N THR A 161 6.87 1.79 -10.97
CA THR A 161 6.65 0.65 -11.88
C THR A 161 7.62 -0.51 -11.63
N GLU A 162 8.88 -0.24 -11.27
CA GLU A 162 9.84 -1.28 -10.89
C GLU A 162 9.48 -1.98 -9.58
N ARG A 163 8.91 -1.23 -8.63
CA ARG A 163 8.49 -1.73 -7.32
C ARG A 163 7.16 -2.49 -7.39
N TYR A 164 6.31 -2.19 -8.37
CA TYR A 164 5.09 -2.94 -8.65
C TYR A 164 5.41 -4.33 -9.23
N ARG A 165 5.47 -5.34 -8.35
CA ARG A 165 5.82 -6.73 -8.74
C ARG A 165 4.65 -7.57 -9.25
N GLY A 166 3.44 -7.00 -9.28
CA GLY A 166 2.22 -7.64 -9.72
C GLY A 166 1.01 -7.20 -8.89
N PRO A 167 -0.19 -7.73 -9.18
CA PRO A 167 -1.41 -7.31 -8.50
C PRO A 167 -1.37 -7.55 -7.00
N LEU A 168 -2.02 -6.67 -6.23
CA LEU A 168 -2.16 -6.79 -4.78
C LEU A 168 -2.93 -8.07 -4.40
N LEU A 169 -2.28 -9.01 -3.69
CA LEU A 169 -2.85 -10.26 -3.21
C LEU A 169 -3.76 -10.94 -4.25
N PRO A 170 -3.24 -11.38 -5.42
CA PRO A 170 -4.02 -11.65 -6.63
C PRO A 170 -5.08 -12.75 -6.49
N LYS A 171 -4.95 -13.62 -5.48
CA LYS A 171 -5.88 -14.73 -5.20
C LYS A 171 -6.96 -14.39 -4.16
N SER A 172 -6.99 -13.16 -3.66
CA SER A 172 -7.98 -12.74 -2.65
C SER A 172 -9.27 -12.27 -3.32
N ASP A 173 -10.39 -12.74 -2.76
CA ASP A 173 -11.76 -12.31 -3.09
C ASP A 173 -12.35 -11.41 -1.99
N ALA A 174 -11.53 -10.87 -1.09
CA ALA A 174 -12.00 -9.91 -0.09
C ALA A 174 -12.34 -8.58 -0.79
N PRO A 175 -13.56 -8.03 -0.61
CA PRO A 175 -14.00 -6.81 -1.31
C PRO A 175 -13.00 -5.65 -1.22
N GLY A 176 -12.50 -5.36 0.00
CA GLY A 176 -11.55 -4.29 0.21
C GLY A 176 -10.20 -4.51 -0.47
N ILE A 177 -9.78 -5.76 -0.64
CA ILE A 177 -8.55 -6.09 -1.35
C ILE A 177 -8.73 -5.94 -2.85
N ILE A 178 -9.89 -6.34 -3.40
CA ILE A 178 -10.22 -6.11 -4.81
C ILE A 178 -10.23 -4.60 -5.09
N ASP A 179 -10.89 -3.82 -4.24
CA ASP A 179 -10.94 -2.36 -4.37
C ASP A 179 -9.54 -1.74 -4.36
N TRP A 180 -8.70 -2.10 -3.39
CA TRP A 180 -7.32 -1.62 -3.33
C TRP A 180 -6.46 -2.09 -4.49
N ARG A 181 -6.63 -3.34 -4.94
CA ARG A 181 -5.93 -3.89 -6.12
C ARG A 181 -6.25 -3.05 -7.35
N ASN A 182 -7.53 -2.82 -7.61
CA ASN A 182 -7.99 -2.04 -8.75
C ASN A 182 -7.49 -0.59 -8.69
N ARG A 183 -7.61 0.07 -7.52
CA ARG A 183 -7.11 1.44 -7.34
C ARG A 183 -5.62 1.55 -7.58
N LEU A 184 -4.84 0.61 -7.04
CA LEU A 184 -3.38 0.62 -7.19
C LEU A 184 -2.97 0.34 -8.65
N GLU A 185 -3.61 -0.63 -9.30
CA GLU A 185 -3.33 -1.00 -10.68
C GLU A 185 -3.64 0.15 -11.64
N VAL A 186 -4.80 0.80 -11.49
CA VAL A 186 -5.16 1.99 -12.27
C VAL A 186 -4.15 3.11 -12.00
N ALA A 187 -3.80 3.39 -10.74
CA ALA A 187 -2.88 4.47 -10.41
C ALA A 187 -1.48 4.28 -11.03
N VAL A 188 -0.91 3.07 -10.97
CA VAL A 188 0.41 2.81 -11.55
C VAL A 188 0.37 2.81 -13.09
N ARG A 189 -0.72 2.32 -13.68
CA ARG A 189 -0.95 2.32 -15.12
C ARG A 189 -1.06 3.73 -15.67
N GLU A 190 -1.94 4.55 -15.11
CA GLU A 190 -2.14 5.93 -15.54
C GLU A 190 -0.85 6.74 -15.41
N ALA A 191 -0.10 6.57 -14.32
CA ALA A 191 1.19 7.23 -14.17
C ALA A 191 2.20 6.82 -15.25
N ALA A 192 2.27 5.52 -15.59
CA ALA A 192 3.14 5.03 -16.66
C ALA A 192 2.74 5.54 -18.05
N LEU A 193 1.44 5.77 -18.29
CA LEU A 193 0.91 6.35 -19.54
C LEU A 193 0.99 7.88 -19.60
N GLN A 194 1.32 8.56 -18.51
CA GLN A 194 1.50 10.01 -18.48
C GLN A 194 2.96 10.44 -18.62
N THR A 195 3.91 9.57 -18.25
CA THR A 195 5.33 9.89 -18.36
C THR A 195 5.86 9.77 -19.79
N ASP A 196 6.84 10.61 -20.13
CA ASP A 196 7.58 10.55 -21.38
C ASP A 196 8.72 9.52 -21.37
N ASP A 197 9.09 9.01 -20.19
CA ASP A 197 10.07 7.93 -20.09
C ASP A 197 9.44 6.60 -20.51
N PRO A 198 9.87 5.98 -21.62
CA PRO A 198 9.34 4.68 -22.03
C PRO A 198 9.63 3.56 -21.03
N ALA A 199 10.61 3.71 -20.12
CA ALA A 199 10.97 2.68 -19.15
C ALA A 199 9.78 2.27 -18.27
N ALA A 200 8.95 3.22 -17.83
CA ALA A 200 7.81 2.94 -16.98
C ALA A 200 6.77 2.04 -17.68
N ALA A 201 6.38 2.40 -18.91
CA ALA A 201 5.40 1.63 -19.68
C ALA A 201 5.96 0.26 -20.13
N ILE A 202 7.27 0.17 -20.41
CA ILE A 202 7.93 -1.11 -20.70
C ILE A 202 7.89 -2.01 -19.47
N THR A 203 8.40 -1.54 -18.33
CA THR A 203 8.45 -2.32 -17.09
C THR A 203 7.06 -2.77 -16.66
N LEU A 204 6.09 -1.87 -16.69
CA LEU A 204 4.73 -2.18 -16.26
C LEU A 204 4.02 -3.13 -17.24
N GLY A 205 4.22 -2.98 -18.55
CA GLY A 205 3.67 -3.90 -19.56
C GLY A 205 4.25 -5.32 -19.48
N GLU A 206 5.35 -5.52 -18.76
CA GLU A 206 5.84 -6.88 -18.43
C GLU A 206 5.13 -7.50 -17.21
N ARG A 207 4.40 -6.69 -16.42
CA ARG A 207 3.76 -7.08 -15.15
C ARG A 207 2.25 -7.16 -15.24
N ILE A 208 1.64 -6.28 -16.02
CA ILE A 208 0.21 -6.27 -16.32
C ILE A 208 0.02 -7.00 -17.64
N ASP A 209 -0.66 -8.14 -17.57
CA ASP A 209 -0.98 -8.92 -18.76
C ASP A 209 -2.02 -8.17 -19.62
N ASN A 210 -1.88 -8.29 -20.93
CA ASN A 210 -2.88 -7.87 -21.92
C ASN A 210 -3.25 -6.37 -21.95
N ASP A 211 -2.31 -5.48 -21.61
CA ASP A 211 -2.50 -4.03 -21.76
C ASP A 211 -1.80 -3.50 -23.04
N PRO A 212 -2.51 -3.42 -24.18
CA PRO A 212 -1.92 -2.95 -25.43
C PRO A 212 -1.49 -1.47 -25.36
N GLU A 213 -2.15 -0.64 -24.54
CA GLU A 213 -1.86 0.79 -24.49
C GLU A 213 -0.47 1.05 -23.90
N LEU A 214 -0.05 0.30 -22.87
CA LEU A 214 1.32 0.41 -22.33
C LEU A 214 2.38 0.10 -23.40
N HIS A 215 2.15 -0.93 -24.22
CA HIS A 215 3.07 -1.30 -25.29
C HIS A 215 3.10 -0.26 -26.42
N GLU A 216 1.94 0.27 -26.82
CA GLU A 216 1.84 1.35 -27.80
C GLU A 216 2.53 2.62 -27.32
N HIS A 217 2.30 2.99 -26.06
CA HIS A 217 2.89 4.16 -25.42
C HIS A 217 4.42 4.07 -25.41
N ALA A 218 4.96 2.91 -25.03
CA ALA A 218 6.39 2.64 -25.09
C ALA A 218 6.94 2.76 -26.53
N LEU A 219 6.28 2.13 -27.52
CA LEU A 219 6.72 2.18 -28.92
C LEU A 219 6.68 3.58 -29.53
N LYS A 220 5.75 4.44 -29.12
CA LYS A 220 5.70 5.85 -29.56
C LYS A 220 6.91 6.66 -29.07
N ARG A 221 7.48 6.30 -27.91
CA ARG A 221 8.59 7.02 -27.25
C ARG A 221 9.97 6.46 -27.58
N LEU A 222 10.06 5.20 -27.96
CA LEU A 222 11.33 4.57 -28.34
C LEU A 222 11.80 5.01 -29.73
N ARG A 223 13.09 5.36 -29.85
CA ARG A 223 13.74 5.67 -31.14
C ARG A 223 13.66 4.49 -32.10
N PRO A 224 13.54 4.70 -33.43
CA PRO A 224 13.39 3.63 -34.42
C PRO A 224 14.40 2.47 -34.36
N GLY A 225 15.62 2.69 -33.86
CA GLY A 225 16.67 1.67 -33.71
C GLY A 225 16.83 1.08 -32.30
N ASP A 226 15.93 1.38 -31.35
CA ASP A 226 16.06 0.85 -29.99
C ASP A 226 15.85 -0.68 -29.96
N ARG A 227 16.83 -1.40 -29.40
CA ARG A 227 16.85 -2.87 -29.31
C ARG A 227 15.64 -3.48 -28.58
N ARG A 228 14.92 -2.70 -27.78
CA ARG A 228 13.73 -3.15 -27.04
C ARG A 228 12.47 -3.19 -27.92
N ARG A 229 12.43 -2.44 -29.03
CA ARG A 229 11.24 -2.31 -29.89
C ARG A 229 10.68 -3.64 -30.39
N PRO A 230 11.48 -4.60 -30.92
CA PRO A 230 10.93 -5.84 -31.45
C PRO A 230 10.20 -6.67 -30.38
N LEU A 231 10.73 -6.71 -29.14
CA LEU A 231 10.10 -7.43 -28.04
C LEU A 231 8.75 -6.81 -27.64
N ILE A 232 8.68 -5.48 -27.57
CA ILE A 232 7.45 -4.77 -27.20
C ILE A 232 6.40 -4.91 -28.31
N ALA A 233 6.81 -4.82 -29.58
CA ALA A 233 5.91 -5.03 -30.73
C ALA A 233 5.34 -6.46 -30.75
N GLY A 234 6.16 -7.47 -30.41
CA GLY A 234 5.69 -8.84 -30.27
C GLY A 234 4.62 -9.00 -29.18
N ARG A 235 4.82 -8.37 -28.02
CA ARG A 235 3.81 -8.37 -26.93
C ARG A 235 2.52 -7.66 -27.35
N LEU A 236 2.61 -6.48 -27.95
CA LEU A 236 1.44 -5.75 -28.47
C LEU A 236 0.61 -6.60 -29.43
N HIS A 237 1.27 -7.34 -30.31
CA HIS A 237 0.59 -8.25 -31.25
C HIS A 237 -0.19 -9.38 -30.56
N VAL A 238 0.36 -9.91 -29.47
CA VAL A 238 -0.34 -10.92 -28.66
C VAL A 238 -1.51 -10.30 -27.91
N SER A 239 -1.30 -9.17 -27.23
CA SER A 239 -2.35 -8.48 -26.47
C SER A 239 -3.54 -8.13 -27.36
N ARG A 240 -3.33 -7.63 -28.58
CA ARG A 240 -4.44 -7.31 -29.50
C ARG A 240 -5.23 -8.53 -29.95
N ARG A 241 -4.62 -9.72 -30.00
CA ARG A 241 -5.33 -10.97 -30.36
C ARG A 241 -6.18 -11.53 -29.22
N SER A 242 -5.84 -11.28 -27.97
CA SER A 242 -6.65 -11.71 -26.83
C SER A 242 -7.95 -10.91 -26.62
N TRP A 243 -8.15 -9.82 -27.37
CA TRP A 243 -9.37 -8.99 -27.36
C TRP A 243 -10.31 -9.25 -28.54
N GLN A 244 -9.99 -10.21 -29.43
CA GLN A 244 -10.83 -10.66 -30.54
C GLN A 244 -11.45 -12.03 -30.23
#